data_AF-A0A7X5U0Q6-F1
#
_entry.id   AF-A0A7X5U0Q6-F1
#
_cell.length_a   1.000
_cell.length_b   1.000
_cell.length_c   1.000
_cell.angle_alpha   90.00
_cell.angle_beta   90.00
_cell.angle_gamma   90.00
#
_symmetry.space_group_name_H-M   'P 1'
#
loop_
_entity.id
_entity.type
_entity.pdbx_description
1 polymer ?
#
loop_
_entity_poly.entity_id
_entity_poly.type
_entity_poly.pdbx_seq_one_letter_code
_entity_poly.pdbx_strand_id
1 'polypeptide(L)'
;MSLAAMAPILTGVLAAAAFVWWELRCDDPALDLRIFRSPRFNAVVIAGAASNMVQGGSMMMVTFYLVVVRTQSTWAFTLLLIPATLLSAVAALCAGRAAARYGNCAVIVAGLAVLAVSLLARLSFEIDTPISVVGAVIALTTLGGAIVQTPQATVMMSSAPINLGGVVSAVKASVGGTFYGLGSAFFSTFGILLFIDDAGPKLAGTGISARQAGDILGASGASPGGAGLDPERTRQVLSVASSSMLDAANTLNLMMTVIPLAAIAVALLLFRRERDASSACC
;
A
#
# COMPACT_ATOMS: atom_id res chain seq x y z
N MET A 1 -4.71 -19.76 -13.97
CA MET A 1 -5.65 -18.67 -13.65
C MET A 1 -7.00 -19.03 -14.23
N SER A 2 -8.07 -19.05 -13.43
CA SER A 2 -9.41 -19.45 -13.86
C SER A 2 -10.06 -18.34 -14.71
N LEU A 3 -10.89 -18.72 -15.70
CA LEU A 3 -11.61 -17.79 -16.59
C LEU A 3 -12.42 -16.73 -15.80
N ALA A 4 -12.90 -17.11 -14.61
CA ALA A 4 -13.61 -16.24 -13.68
C ALA A 4 -12.78 -15.08 -13.13
N ALA A 5 -11.45 -15.23 -13.01
CA ALA A 5 -10.56 -14.17 -12.52
C ALA A 5 -10.19 -13.14 -13.61
N MET A 6 -10.20 -13.55 -14.87
CA MET A 6 -9.92 -12.65 -15.99
C MET A 6 -11.11 -11.75 -16.32
N ALA A 7 -12.33 -12.22 -16.10
CA ALA A 7 -13.56 -11.48 -16.35
C ALA A 7 -13.60 -10.09 -15.66
N PRO A 8 -13.39 -9.96 -14.33
CA PRO A 8 -13.43 -8.64 -13.67
C PRO A 8 -12.31 -7.71 -14.13
N ILE A 9 -11.12 -8.25 -14.44
CA ILE A 9 -9.99 -7.45 -14.94
C ILE A 9 -10.33 -6.88 -16.32
N LEU A 10 -10.80 -7.73 -17.24
CA LEU A 10 -11.23 -7.32 -18.58
C LEU A 10 -12.37 -6.30 -18.52
N THR A 11 -13.39 -6.53 -17.69
CA THR A 11 -14.49 -5.59 -17.51
C THR A 11 -14.00 -4.25 -16.98
N GLY A 12 -13.08 -4.25 -16.01
CA GLY A 12 -12.48 -3.02 -15.48
C GLY A 12 -11.69 -2.24 -16.53
N VAL A 13 -10.85 -2.92 -17.31
CA VAL A 13 -10.08 -2.28 -18.40
C VAL A 13 -11.01 -1.74 -19.49
N LEU A 14 -12.03 -2.50 -19.88
CA LEU A 14 -13.01 -2.08 -20.88
C LEU A 14 -13.83 -0.89 -20.40
N ALA A 15 -14.28 -0.89 -19.15
CA ALA A 15 -15.01 0.24 -18.56
C ALA A 15 -14.16 1.51 -18.49
N ALA A 16 -12.88 1.38 -18.09
CA ALA A 16 -11.94 2.50 -18.08
C ALA A 16 -11.68 3.04 -19.49
N ALA A 17 -11.46 2.16 -20.47
CA ALA A 17 -11.27 2.54 -21.87
C ALA A 17 -12.52 3.23 -22.46
N ALA A 18 -13.71 2.70 -22.16
CA ALA A 18 -14.98 3.30 -22.56
C ALA A 18 -15.19 4.67 -21.93
N PHE A 19 -14.85 4.85 -20.65
CA PHE A 19 -14.92 6.13 -19.96
C PHE A 19 -13.98 7.16 -20.58
N VAL A 20 -12.71 6.81 -20.81
CA VAL A 20 -11.74 7.70 -21.49
C VAL A 20 -12.21 8.04 -22.91
N TRP A 21 -12.75 7.07 -23.63
CA TRP A 21 -13.28 7.26 -24.97
C TRP A 21 -14.48 8.21 -24.99
N TRP A 22 -15.37 8.10 -24.00
CA TRP A 22 -16.54 8.96 -23.82
C TRP A 22 -16.11 10.40 -23.47
N GLU A 23 -15.22 10.55 -22.50
CA GLU A 23 -14.78 11.86 -22.00
C GLU A 23 -14.07 12.69 -23.07
N LEU A 24 -13.30 12.03 -23.95
CA LEU A 24 -12.62 12.66 -25.09
C LEU A 24 -13.57 13.18 -26.17
N ARG A 25 -14.84 12.76 -26.17
CA ARG A 25 -15.84 13.08 -27.20
C ARG A 25 -16.98 13.96 -26.69
N CYS A 26 -16.96 14.33 -25.40
CA CYS A 26 -17.99 15.15 -24.77
C CYS A 26 -17.65 16.64 -24.92
N ASP A 27 -18.64 17.47 -25.27
CA ASP A 27 -18.46 18.93 -25.47
C ASP A 27 -18.21 19.69 -24.15
N ASP A 28 -18.71 19.16 -23.02
CA ASP A 28 -18.45 19.68 -21.67
C ASP A 28 -17.82 18.55 -20.82
N PRO A 29 -16.50 18.33 -20.92
CA PRO A 29 -15.83 17.25 -20.22
C PRO A 29 -15.78 17.53 -18.73
N ALA A 30 -16.19 16.55 -17.91
CA ALA A 30 -16.04 16.63 -16.46
C ALA A 30 -14.55 16.68 -16.07
N LEU A 31 -13.68 16.01 -16.82
CA LEU A 31 -12.24 15.99 -16.63
C LEU A 31 -11.49 16.62 -17.81
N ASP A 32 -10.93 17.82 -17.62
CA ASP A 32 -10.03 18.40 -18.62
C ASP A 32 -8.71 17.61 -18.68
N LEU A 33 -8.62 16.69 -19.66
CA LEU A 33 -7.46 15.83 -19.88
C LEU A 33 -6.18 16.62 -20.25
N ARG A 34 -6.29 17.91 -20.59
CA ARG A 34 -5.12 18.79 -20.84
C ARG A 34 -4.27 18.96 -19.59
N ILE A 35 -4.82 18.75 -18.39
CA ILE A 35 -4.09 18.79 -17.12
C ILE A 35 -3.03 17.68 -17.05
N PHE A 36 -3.29 16.50 -17.63
CA PHE A 36 -2.34 15.38 -17.70
C PHE A 36 -1.20 15.62 -18.70
N ARG A 37 -1.25 16.70 -19.49
CA ARG A 37 -0.14 17.10 -20.36
C ARG A 37 1.02 17.70 -19.54
N SER A 38 0.76 18.14 -18.31
CA SER A 38 1.77 18.65 -17.38
C SER A 38 2.60 17.51 -16.77
N PRO A 39 3.94 17.49 -16.94
CA PRO A 39 4.82 16.52 -16.29
C PRO A 39 4.70 16.55 -14.76
N ARG A 40 4.46 17.74 -14.17
CA ARG A 40 4.29 17.92 -12.72
C ARG A 40 3.06 17.20 -12.21
N PHE A 41 1.94 17.35 -12.90
CA PHE A 41 0.69 16.72 -12.52
C PHE A 41 0.82 15.19 -12.56
N ASN A 42 1.40 14.64 -13.63
CA ASN A 42 1.63 13.20 -13.75
C ASN A 42 2.59 12.66 -12.68
N ALA A 43 3.68 13.38 -12.38
CA ALA A 43 4.62 12.97 -11.33
C ALA A 43 3.93 12.86 -9.96
N VAL A 44 3.06 13.83 -9.65
CA VAL A 44 2.29 13.87 -8.40
C VAL A 44 1.23 12.77 -8.35
N VAL A 45 0.52 12.51 -9.45
CA VAL A 45 -0.47 11.42 -9.54
C VAL A 45 0.20 10.06 -9.37
N ILE A 46 1.34 9.83 -10.02
CA ILE A 46 2.10 8.56 -9.93
C ILE A 46 2.65 8.37 -8.52
N ALA A 47 3.23 9.41 -7.90
CA ALA A 47 3.71 9.34 -6.53
C ALA A 47 2.58 9.04 -5.53
N GLY A 48 1.42 9.66 -5.73
CA GLY A 48 0.22 9.42 -4.93
C GLY A 48 -0.33 8.00 -5.09
N ALA A 49 -0.42 7.51 -6.32
CA ALA A 49 -0.81 6.15 -6.64
C ALA A 49 0.13 5.13 -5.97
N ALA A 50 1.45 5.32 -6.11
CA ALA A 50 2.45 4.48 -5.46
C ALA A 50 2.31 4.49 -3.92
N SER A 51 2.15 5.67 -3.33
CA SER A 51 1.94 5.79 -1.88
C SER A 51 0.66 5.09 -1.42
N ASN A 52 -0.45 5.22 -2.15
CA ASN A 52 -1.71 4.55 -1.80
C ASN A 52 -1.60 3.03 -1.92
N MET A 53 -0.92 2.54 -2.96
CA MET A 53 -0.66 1.12 -3.15
C MET A 53 0.17 0.52 -2.02
N VAL A 54 1.24 1.20 -1.61
CA VAL A 54 2.06 0.79 -0.45
C VAL A 54 1.23 0.78 0.83
N GLN A 55 0.39 1.79 1.06
CA GLN A 55 -0.46 1.83 2.25
C GLN A 55 -1.48 0.69 2.27
N GLY A 56 -2.14 0.40 1.14
CA GLY A 56 -3.09 -0.70 1.04
C GLY A 56 -2.46 -2.07 1.34
N GLY A 57 -1.28 -2.34 0.76
CA GLY A 57 -0.53 -3.57 1.05
C GLY A 57 -0.06 -3.63 2.50
N SER A 58 0.43 -2.50 3.04
CA SER A 58 0.91 -2.42 4.42
C SER A 58 -0.22 -2.63 5.44
N MET A 59 -1.41 -2.10 5.19
CA MET A 59 -2.56 -2.31 6.08
C MET A 59 -2.93 -3.79 6.14
N MET A 60 -2.96 -4.46 4.98
CA MET A 60 -3.22 -5.90 4.92
C MET A 60 -2.15 -6.71 5.67
N MET A 61 -0.87 -6.40 5.48
CA MET A 61 0.23 -7.04 6.21
C MET A 61 0.07 -6.92 7.72
N VAL A 62 -0.25 -5.73 8.21
CA VAL A 62 -0.40 -5.46 9.64
C VAL A 62 -1.59 -6.20 10.21
N THR A 63 -2.74 -6.20 9.52
CA THR A 63 -3.91 -6.99 9.91
C THR A 63 -3.58 -8.47 9.97
N PHE A 64 -2.89 -9.00 8.97
CA PHE A 64 -2.50 -10.40 8.92
C PHE A 64 -1.54 -10.77 10.07
N TYR A 65 -0.51 -9.96 10.32
CA TYR A 65 0.46 -10.18 11.39
C TYR A 65 -0.22 -10.19 12.78
N LEU A 66 -1.10 -9.24 13.06
CA LEU A 66 -1.72 -9.12 14.38
C LEU A 66 -2.79 -10.18 14.65
N VAL A 67 -3.65 -10.44 13.66
CA VAL A 67 -4.77 -11.37 13.82
C VAL A 67 -4.30 -12.82 13.75
N VAL A 68 -3.38 -13.15 12.84
CA VAL A 68 -2.97 -14.53 12.58
C VAL A 68 -1.74 -14.96 13.38
N VAL A 69 -0.70 -14.11 13.50
CA VAL A 69 0.55 -14.51 14.21
C VAL A 69 0.42 -14.31 15.70
N ARG A 70 -0.04 -13.13 16.11
CA ARG A 70 -0.01 -12.72 17.52
C ARG A 70 -1.20 -13.25 18.31
N THR A 71 -2.28 -13.70 17.67
CA THR A 71 -3.56 -14.07 18.33
C THR A 71 -4.01 -13.02 19.37
N GLN A 72 -3.58 -11.78 19.18
CA GLN A 72 -3.82 -10.69 20.12
C GLN A 72 -5.22 -10.12 19.84
N SER A 73 -5.89 -9.71 20.91
CA SER A 73 -7.20 -9.07 20.80
C SER A 73 -7.10 -7.81 19.93
N THR A 74 -7.97 -7.68 18.92
CA THR A 74 -8.03 -6.58 17.93
C THR A 74 -7.92 -5.18 18.57
N TRP A 75 -8.31 -5.06 19.84
CA TRP A 75 -8.19 -3.86 20.67
C TRP A 75 -6.76 -3.28 20.76
N ALA A 76 -5.72 -4.11 20.88
CA ALA A 76 -4.35 -3.61 21.00
C ALA A 76 -3.85 -2.96 19.71
N PHE A 77 -4.30 -3.46 18.55
CA PHE A 77 -3.98 -2.89 17.25
C PHE A 77 -4.57 -1.50 17.06
N THR A 78 -5.86 -1.35 17.37
CA THR A 78 -6.53 -0.05 17.26
C THR A 78 -5.95 0.96 18.24
N LEU A 79 -5.53 0.54 19.43
CA LEU A 79 -4.79 1.37 20.38
C LEU A 79 -3.44 1.86 19.84
N LEU A 80 -2.70 1.03 19.11
CA LEU A 80 -1.45 1.42 18.45
C LEU A 80 -1.66 2.36 17.25
N LEU A 81 -2.81 2.24 16.58
CA LEU A 81 -3.17 3.11 15.45
C LEU A 81 -3.43 4.56 15.88
N ILE A 82 -3.96 4.78 17.09
CA ILE A 82 -4.24 6.12 17.62
C ILE A 82 -2.99 7.02 17.61
N PRO A 83 -1.87 6.66 18.27
CA PRO A 83 -0.67 7.49 18.26
C PRO A 83 -0.05 7.59 16.87
N ALA A 84 -0.09 6.52 16.06
CA ALA A 84 0.39 6.56 14.68
C ALA A 84 -0.40 7.57 13.81
N THR A 85 -1.72 7.63 14.01
CA THR A 85 -2.60 8.57 13.30
C THR A 85 -2.35 9.99 13.77
N LEU A 86 -2.19 10.20 15.08
CA LEU A 86 -1.85 11.51 15.65
C LEU A 86 -0.54 12.04 15.08
N LEU A 87 0.48 11.18 15.00
CA LEU A 87 1.79 11.53 14.44
C LEU A 87 1.69 11.84 12.94
N SER A 88 0.88 11.09 12.20
CA SER A 88 0.64 11.36 10.77
C SER A 88 -0.07 12.70 10.54
N ALA A 89 -0.98 13.11 11.45
CA ALA A 89 -1.65 14.40 11.37
C ALA A 89 -0.66 15.56 11.57
N VAL A 90 0.24 15.44 12.57
CA VAL A 90 1.31 16.43 12.78
C VAL A 90 2.25 16.47 11.57
N ALA A 91 2.61 15.31 11.02
CA ALA A 91 3.45 15.21 9.84
C ALA A 91 2.80 15.86 8.60
N ALA A 92 1.49 15.72 8.41
CA ALA A 92 0.76 16.39 7.33
C ALA A 92 0.85 17.93 7.44
N LEU A 93 0.73 18.47 8.65
CA LEU A 93 0.88 19.92 8.90
C LEU A 93 2.31 20.39 8.60
N CYS A 94 3.31 19.62 9.02
CA CYS A 94 4.72 19.90 8.73
C CYS A 94 5.02 19.80 7.24
N ALA A 95 4.45 18.80 6.54
CA ALA A 95 4.61 18.60 5.11
C ALA A 95 4.06 19.78 4.30
N GLY A 96 2.91 20.35 4.71
CA GLY A 96 2.37 21.56 4.07
C GLY A 96 3.32 22.76 4.18
N ARG A 97 3.91 22.98 5.36
CA ARG A 97 4.92 24.05 5.55
C ARG A 97 6.22 23.77 4.79
N ALA A 98 6.68 22.52 4.78
CA ALA A 98 7.86 22.12 4.05
C ALA A 98 7.66 22.27 2.54
N ALA A 99 6.47 21.98 2.02
CA ALA A 99 6.13 22.09 0.61
C ALA A 99 6.17 23.55 0.14
N ALA A 100 5.69 24.48 0.97
CA ALA A 100 5.79 25.91 0.70
C ALA A 100 7.25 26.43 0.68
N ARG A 101 8.17 25.82 1.45
CA ARG A 101 9.56 26.29 1.57
C ARG A 101 10.55 25.60 0.62
N TYR A 102 10.42 24.29 0.43
CA TYR A 102 11.34 23.45 -0.34
C TYR A 102 10.78 22.98 -1.69
N GLY A 103 9.50 23.28 -1.96
CA GLY A 103 8.79 22.87 -3.16
C GLY A 103 8.18 21.47 -3.04
N ASN A 104 7.07 21.27 -3.76
CA ASN A 104 6.28 20.03 -3.71
C ASN A 104 7.09 18.79 -4.09
N CYS A 105 8.01 18.89 -5.05
CA CYS A 105 8.82 17.77 -5.51
C CYS A 105 9.74 17.21 -4.40
N ALA A 106 10.45 18.09 -3.69
CA ALA A 106 11.38 17.66 -2.65
C ALA A 106 10.66 16.94 -1.51
N VAL A 107 9.48 17.45 -1.13
CA VAL A 107 8.66 16.86 -0.07
C VAL A 107 8.08 15.51 -0.48
N ILE A 108 7.59 15.37 -1.73
CA ILE A 108 7.08 14.09 -2.24
C ILE A 108 8.18 13.03 -2.28
N VAL A 109 9.36 13.38 -2.79
CA VAL A 109 10.50 12.44 -2.85
C VAL A 109 10.95 12.04 -1.43
N ALA A 110 10.98 12.98 -0.49
CA ALA A 110 11.28 12.69 0.90
C ALA A 110 10.24 11.74 1.53
N GLY A 111 8.94 11.97 1.31
CA GLY A 111 7.88 11.09 1.80
C GLY A 111 7.95 9.68 1.20
N LEU A 112 8.21 9.56 -0.11
CA LEU A 112 8.43 8.26 -0.76
C LEU A 112 9.68 7.56 -0.23
N ALA A 113 10.76 8.30 0.06
CA ALA A 113 11.96 7.73 0.68
C ALA A 113 11.67 7.21 2.10
N VAL A 114 10.88 7.94 2.89
CA VAL A 114 10.43 7.47 4.22
C VAL A 114 9.59 6.19 4.08
N LEU A 115 8.71 6.09 3.09
CA LEU A 115 7.96 4.86 2.80
C LEU A 115 8.86 3.69 2.40
N ALA A 116 9.88 3.94 1.57
CA ALA A 116 10.85 2.91 1.20
C ALA A 116 11.64 2.44 2.43
N VAL A 117 12.10 3.36 3.27
CA VAL A 117 12.79 3.05 4.53
C VAL A 117 11.88 2.28 5.49
N SER A 118 10.59 2.62 5.58
CA SER A 118 9.66 1.90 6.45
C SER A 118 9.37 0.47 5.96
N LEU A 119 9.37 0.24 4.65
CA LEU A 119 9.30 -1.10 4.07
C LEU A 119 10.60 -1.89 4.31
N LEU A 120 11.76 -1.25 4.17
CA LEU A 120 13.05 -1.88 4.46
C LEU A 120 13.22 -2.19 5.96
N ALA A 121 12.77 -1.32 6.85
CA ALA A 121 12.82 -1.54 8.30
C ALA A 121 12.00 -2.77 8.73
N ARG A 122 10.97 -3.14 7.96
CA ARG A 122 10.21 -4.38 8.21
C ARG A 122 11.01 -5.65 7.91
N LEU A 123 12.09 -5.57 7.11
CA LEU A 123 12.94 -6.73 6.83
C LEU A 123 13.70 -7.23 8.06
N SER A 124 13.89 -6.36 9.05
CA SER A 124 14.54 -6.70 10.32
C SER A 124 13.56 -7.23 11.37
N PHE A 125 12.30 -7.52 11.01
CA PHE A 125 11.33 -8.06 11.97
C PHE A 125 11.51 -9.57 12.18
N GLU A 126 11.72 -9.96 13.43
CA GLU A 126 11.71 -11.35 13.90
C GLU A 126 10.43 -11.65 14.70
N ILE A 127 10.16 -12.93 14.99
CA ILE A 127 8.95 -13.41 15.69
C ILE A 127 8.76 -12.71 17.05
N ASP A 128 9.86 -12.39 17.75
CA ASP A 128 9.85 -11.75 19.08
C ASP A 128 9.88 -10.21 19.06
N THR A 129 9.67 -9.58 17.90
CA THR A 129 9.77 -8.11 17.79
C THR A 129 8.83 -7.40 18.77
N PRO A 130 9.33 -6.50 19.63
CA PRO A 130 8.49 -5.83 20.62
C PRO A 130 7.42 -4.97 19.94
N ILE A 131 6.22 -4.91 20.54
CA ILE A 131 5.05 -4.23 19.96
C ILE A 131 5.29 -2.73 19.71
N SER A 132 6.18 -2.13 20.49
CA SER A 132 6.63 -0.74 20.31
C SER A 132 7.35 -0.52 18.97
N VAL A 133 8.18 -1.48 18.53
CA VAL A 133 8.90 -1.41 17.26
C VAL A 133 7.93 -1.56 16.09
N VAL A 134 6.96 -2.48 16.20
CA VAL A 134 5.88 -2.62 15.21
C VAL A 134 5.07 -1.32 15.10
N GLY A 135 4.69 -0.74 16.24
CA GLY A 135 3.98 0.54 16.29
C GLY A 135 4.79 1.68 15.66
N ALA A 136 6.10 1.74 15.91
CA ALA A 136 6.98 2.75 15.33
C ALA A 136 7.05 2.65 13.80
N VAL A 137 7.13 1.43 13.24
CA VAL A 137 7.18 1.22 11.78
C VAL A 137 5.84 1.49 11.11
N ILE A 138 4.72 1.16 11.77
CA ILE A 138 3.38 1.55 11.31
C ILE A 138 3.27 3.08 11.28
N ALA A 139 3.68 3.74 12.36
CA ALA A 139 3.69 5.20 12.44
C ALA A 139 4.59 5.83 11.37
N LEU A 140 5.75 5.22 11.07
CA LEU A 140 6.65 5.69 10.01
C LEU A 140 5.99 5.56 8.62
N THR A 141 5.25 4.48 8.39
CA THR A 141 4.55 4.24 7.13
C THR A 141 3.39 5.23 6.93
N THR A 142 2.57 5.46 7.96
CA THR A 142 1.49 6.46 7.90
C THR A 142 2.04 7.87 7.78
N LEU A 143 3.17 8.17 8.42
CA LEU A 143 3.87 9.45 8.33
C LEU A 143 4.42 9.69 6.92
N GLY A 144 5.10 8.72 6.31
CA GLY A 144 5.56 8.83 4.92
C GLY A 144 4.41 9.05 3.94
N GLY A 145 3.30 8.32 4.11
CA GLY A 145 2.09 8.51 3.31
C GLY A 145 1.43 9.87 3.49
N ALA A 146 1.39 10.41 4.72
CA ALA A 146 0.86 11.74 4.99
C ALA A 146 1.70 12.83 4.31
N ILE A 147 3.03 12.72 4.38
CA ILE A 147 3.97 13.66 3.75
C ILE A 147 3.80 13.70 2.23
N VAL A 148 3.48 12.57 1.58
CA VAL A 148 3.21 12.53 0.14
C VAL A 148 1.82 13.10 -0.20
N GLN A 149 0.79 12.73 0.58
CA GLN A 149 -0.59 13.10 0.28
C GLN A 149 -0.88 14.60 0.38
N THR A 150 -0.25 15.30 1.33
CA THR A 150 -0.46 16.75 1.51
C THR A 150 -0.07 17.58 0.26
N PRO A 151 1.20 17.58 -0.20
CA PRO A 151 1.59 18.31 -1.41
C PRO A 151 0.89 17.75 -2.67
N GLN A 152 0.56 16.46 -2.70
CA GLN A 152 -0.20 15.87 -3.79
C GLN A 152 -1.58 16.52 -3.93
N ALA A 153 -2.32 16.66 -2.83
CA ALA A 153 -3.62 17.32 -2.83
C ALA A 153 -3.49 18.79 -3.26
N THR A 154 -2.50 19.51 -2.75
CA THR A 154 -2.27 20.91 -3.13
C THR A 154 -1.95 21.07 -4.62
N VAL A 155 -1.08 20.24 -5.19
CA VAL A 155 -0.74 20.32 -6.62
C VAL A 155 -1.94 19.95 -7.50
N MET A 156 -2.68 18.88 -7.15
CA MET A 156 -3.86 18.50 -7.94
C MET A 156 -4.92 19.61 -7.90
N MET A 157 -5.22 20.18 -6.73
CA MET A 157 -6.25 21.23 -6.62
C MET A 157 -5.79 22.56 -7.24
N SER A 158 -4.52 22.93 -7.14
CA SER A 158 -3.99 24.15 -7.77
C SER A 158 -3.88 24.06 -9.29
N SER A 159 -3.81 22.84 -9.84
CA SER A 159 -3.83 22.61 -11.29
C SER A 159 -5.24 22.51 -11.87
N ALA A 160 -6.27 22.47 -11.01
CA ALA A 160 -7.66 22.40 -11.43
C ALA A 160 -8.21 23.79 -11.81
N PRO A 161 -8.97 23.92 -12.92
CA PRO A 161 -9.76 25.12 -13.18
C PRO A 161 -10.73 25.41 -12.02
N ILE A 162 -10.97 26.68 -11.72
CA ILE A 162 -11.82 27.14 -10.59
C ILE A 162 -13.21 26.46 -10.58
N ASN A 163 -13.74 26.12 -11.76
CA ASN A 163 -15.05 25.51 -11.93
C ASN A 163 -15.05 23.97 -11.83
N LEU A 164 -13.88 23.32 -11.77
CA LEU A 164 -13.71 21.85 -11.85
C LEU A 164 -13.01 21.23 -10.63
N GLY A 165 -12.81 21.99 -9.55
CA GLY A 165 -12.14 21.50 -8.34
C GLY A 165 -12.82 20.27 -7.70
N GLY A 166 -14.15 20.18 -7.80
CA GLY A 166 -14.91 19.01 -7.34
C GLY A 166 -14.56 17.74 -8.11
N VAL A 167 -14.46 17.81 -9.44
CA VAL A 167 -14.12 16.65 -10.27
C VAL A 167 -12.68 16.19 -10.03
N VAL A 168 -11.74 17.13 -9.91
CA VAL A 168 -10.33 16.79 -9.63
C VAL A 168 -10.17 16.13 -8.24
N SER A 169 -10.94 16.56 -7.25
CA SER A 169 -10.98 15.90 -5.94
C SER A 169 -11.54 14.47 -6.03
N ALA A 170 -12.61 14.28 -6.80
CA ALA A 170 -13.19 12.95 -7.06
C ALA A 170 -12.17 12.03 -7.75
N VAL A 171 -11.49 12.50 -8.80
CA VAL A 171 -10.44 11.73 -9.49
C VAL A 171 -9.31 11.36 -8.53
N LYS A 172 -8.85 12.28 -7.68
CA LYS A 172 -7.84 11.99 -6.67
C LYS A 172 -8.28 10.85 -5.75
N ALA A 173 -9.53 10.89 -5.26
CA ALA A 173 -10.07 9.86 -4.39
C ALA A 173 -10.23 8.51 -5.12
N SER A 174 -10.74 8.52 -6.35
CA SER A 174 -10.90 7.31 -7.18
C SER A 174 -9.55 6.65 -7.46
N VAL A 175 -8.56 7.40 -7.94
CA VAL A 175 -7.20 6.89 -8.18
C VAL A 175 -6.62 6.35 -6.87
N GLY A 176 -6.66 7.14 -5.80
CA GLY A 176 -6.16 6.71 -4.49
C GLY A 176 -6.78 5.40 -4.01
N GLY A 177 -8.12 5.29 -4.05
CA GLY A 177 -8.85 4.10 -3.65
C GLY A 177 -8.57 2.88 -4.52
N THR A 178 -8.47 3.04 -5.84
CA THR A 178 -8.11 1.96 -6.76
C THR A 178 -6.72 1.41 -6.47
N PHE A 179 -5.72 2.28 -6.33
CA PHE A 179 -4.36 1.84 -6.04
C PHE A 179 -4.23 1.24 -4.64
N TYR A 180 -4.95 1.78 -3.65
CA TYR A 180 -5.04 1.19 -2.32
C TYR A 180 -5.59 -0.24 -2.36
N GLY A 181 -6.69 -0.46 -3.09
CA GLY A 181 -7.27 -1.79 -3.29
C GLY A 181 -6.35 -2.73 -4.06
N LEU A 182 -5.65 -2.24 -5.08
CA LEU A 182 -4.65 -3.03 -5.80
C LEU A 182 -3.51 -3.47 -4.89
N GLY A 183 -3.03 -2.59 -4.01
CA GLY A 183 -1.99 -2.89 -3.03
C GLY A 183 -2.41 -3.99 -2.05
N SER A 184 -3.63 -3.89 -1.48
CA SER A 184 -4.15 -4.90 -0.56
C SER A 184 -4.41 -6.23 -1.25
N ALA A 185 -4.95 -6.22 -2.48
CA ALA A 185 -5.17 -7.42 -3.28
C ALA A 185 -3.86 -8.11 -3.67
N PHE A 186 -2.84 -7.34 -4.04
CA PHE A 186 -1.50 -7.88 -4.33
C PHE A 186 -0.92 -8.54 -3.07
N PHE A 187 -0.97 -7.85 -1.92
CA PHE A 187 -0.47 -8.40 -0.67
C PHE A 187 -1.22 -9.68 -0.26
N SER A 188 -2.55 -9.69 -0.35
CA SER A 188 -3.36 -10.86 -0.01
C SER A 188 -3.10 -12.04 -0.96
N THR A 189 -3.09 -11.80 -2.27
CA THR A 189 -2.88 -12.85 -3.28
C THR A 189 -1.50 -13.48 -3.15
N PHE A 190 -0.44 -12.67 -3.16
CA PHE A 190 0.92 -13.18 -3.07
C PHE A 190 1.24 -13.70 -1.67
N GLY A 191 0.67 -13.12 -0.61
CA GLY A 191 0.74 -13.64 0.75
C GLY A 191 0.15 -15.04 0.87
N ILE A 192 -1.02 -15.29 0.29
CA ILE A 192 -1.63 -16.62 0.27
C ILE A 192 -0.80 -17.59 -0.56
N LEU A 193 -0.31 -17.17 -1.74
CA LEU A 193 0.47 -18.05 -2.63
C LEU A 193 1.81 -18.46 -2.01
N LEU A 194 2.56 -17.50 -1.47
CA LEU A 194 3.84 -17.78 -0.80
C LEU A 194 3.63 -18.60 0.48
N PHE A 195 2.56 -18.34 1.23
CA PHE A 195 2.20 -19.17 2.37
C PHE A 195 1.93 -20.62 1.95
N ILE A 196 1.18 -20.86 0.88
CA ILE A 196 0.90 -22.21 0.39
C ILE A 196 2.16 -22.91 -0.15
N ASP A 197 3.00 -22.19 -0.89
CA ASP A 197 4.22 -22.73 -1.51
C ASP A 197 5.28 -23.09 -0.47
N ASP A 198 5.44 -22.28 0.59
CA ASP A 198 6.45 -22.54 1.63
C ASP A 198 5.91 -23.42 2.77
N ALA A 199 4.62 -23.29 3.13
CA ALA A 199 4.01 -24.17 4.13
C ALA A 199 3.72 -25.57 3.57
N GLY A 200 3.44 -25.73 2.28
CA GLY A 200 3.09 -27.02 1.65
C GLY A 200 4.14 -28.12 1.88
N PRO A 201 5.42 -27.91 1.52
CA PRO A 201 6.50 -28.88 1.74
C PRO A 201 6.77 -29.15 3.23
N LYS A 202 6.67 -28.11 4.07
CA LYS A 202 6.89 -28.21 5.52
C LYS A 202 5.73 -28.91 6.26
N LEU A 203 4.50 -28.81 5.73
CA LEU A 203 3.29 -29.50 6.22
C LEU A 203 3.16 -30.92 5.67
N ALA A 204 3.71 -31.20 4.48
CA ALA A 204 3.77 -32.55 3.92
C ALA A 204 4.54 -33.52 4.85
N GLY A 205 5.52 -33.02 5.61
CA GLY A 205 6.23 -33.77 6.63
C GLY A 205 5.46 -34.01 7.93
N THR A 206 4.35 -33.30 8.19
CA THR A 206 3.57 -33.39 9.43
C THR A 206 2.22 -34.09 9.27
N GLY A 207 1.82 -34.41 8.03
CA GLY A 207 0.58 -35.13 7.71
C GLY A 207 -0.69 -34.28 7.80
N ILE A 208 -0.56 -32.94 7.86
CA ILE A 208 -1.69 -32.00 7.95
C ILE A 208 -1.95 -31.37 6.58
N SER A 209 -3.19 -31.47 6.09
CA SER A 209 -3.56 -30.89 4.78
C SER A 209 -3.58 -29.36 4.81
N ALA A 210 -3.24 -28.70 3.69
CA ALA A 210 -3.26 -27.23 3.58
C ALA A 210 -4.65 -26.61 3.88
N ARG A 211 -5.74 -27.36 3.67
CA ARG A 211 -7.09 -26.98 4.10
C ARG A 211 -7.27 -27.00 5.62
N GLN A 212 -6.78 -28.03 6.31
CA GLN A 212 -6.83 -28.09 7.77
C GLN A 212 -5.98 -27.00 8.42
N ALA A 213 -4.82 -26.65 7.84
CA ALA A 213 -4.04 -25.52 8.30
C ALA A 213 -4.83 -24.20 8.17
N GLY A 214 -5.52 -24.00 7.04
CA GLY A 214 -6.42 -22.86 6.82
C GLY A 214 -7.62 -22.83 7.79
N ASP A 215 -8.23 -23.97 8.09
CA ASP A 215 -9.33 -24.07 9.05
C ASP A 215 -8.87 -23.84 10.49
N ILE A 216 -7.66 -24.27 10.86
CA ILE A 216 -7.07 -24.02 12.20
C ILE A 216 -6.72 -22.53 12.37
N LEU A 217 -6.16 -21.91 11.33
CA LEU A 217 -5.84 -20.47 11.30
C LEU A 217 -7.12 -19.60 11.22
N GLY A 218 -8.17 -20.10 10.55
CA GLY A 218 -9.48 -19.45 10.51
C GLY A 218 -10.28 -19.62 11.81
N ALA A 219 -10.20 -20.79 12.46
CA ALA A 219 -10.88 -21.09 13.72
C ALA A 219 -10.31 -20.29 14.89
N SER A 220 -9.00 -19.99 14.88
CA SER A 220 -8.36 -19.15 15.89
C SER A 220 -8.79 -17.67 15.85
N GLY A 221 -9.45 -17.23 14.76
CA GLY A 221 -10.08 -15.91 14.66
C GLY A 221 -11.57 -15.86 15.02
N ALA A 222 -12.30 -16.98 15.07
CA ALA A 222 -13.76 -16.93 15.13
C ALA A 222 -14.52 -18.12 15.78
N SER A 223 -13.87 -19.13 16.36
CA SER A 223 -14.62 -20.20 17.06
C SER A 223 -13.92 -20.81 18.27
N PRO A 224 -14.57 -20.86 19.44
CA PRO A 224 -14.03 -21.45 20.68
C PRO A 224 -14.08 -23.00 20.68
N GLY A 225 -13.79 -23.66 19.56
CA GLY A 225 -14.02 -25.09 19.35
C GLY A 225 -12.78 -25.99 19.14
N GLY A 226 -11.56 -25.46 19.17
CA GLY A 226 -10.32 -26.20 18.83
C GLY A 226 -9.78 -27.16 19.89
N ALA A 227 -10.63 -27.77 20.72
CA ALA A 227 -10.22 -28.55 21.89
C ALA A 227 -9.93 -30.04 21.57
N GLY A 228 -9.00 -30.32 20.65
CA GLY A 228 -8.69 -31.71 20.30
C GLY A 228 -7.33 -32.03 19.66
N LEU A 229 -6.40 -31.07 19.57
CA LEU A 229 -5.08 -31.30 18.96
C LEU A 229 -3.98 -31.43 20.03
N ASP A 230 -3.09 -32.40 19.82
CA ASP A 230 -1.94 -32.70 20.65
C ASP A 230 -1.06 -31.42 20.84
N PRO A 231 -0.75 -31.00 22.08
CA PRO A 231 -0.07 -29.73 22.35
C PRO A 231 1.32 -29.59 21.70
N GLU A 232 2.01 -30.70 21.42
CA GLU A 232 3.30 -30.67 20.71
C GLU A 232 3.14 -30.38 19.20
N ARG A 233 2.17 -31.02 18.54
CA ARG A 233 1.89 -30.78 17.11
C ARG A 233 1.39 -29.36 16.86
N THR A 234 0.61 -28.83 17.80
CA THR A 234 0.14 -27.45 17.74
C THR A 234 1.30 -26.46 17.80
N ARG A 235 2.29 -26.69 18.69
CA ARG A 235 3.52 -25.87 18.76
C ARG A 235 4.39 -25.99 17.50
N GLN A 236 4.48 -27.18 16.92
CA GLN A 236 5.28 -27.44 15.70
C GLN A 236 4.66 -26.78 14.45
N VAL A 237 3.34 -26.83 14.32
CA VAL A 237 2.61 -26.11 13.27
C VAL A 237 2.74 -24.60 13.47
N LEU A 238 2.69 -24.12 14.71
CA LEU A 238 2.86 -22.69 15.03
C LEU A 238 4.27 -22.18 14.67
N SER A 239 5.34 -22.94 14.95
CA SER A 239 6.72 -22.54 14.67
C SER A 239 7.07 -22.58 13.17
N VAL A 240 6.56 -23.59 12.46
CA VAL A 240 6.69 -23.73 11.01
C VAL A 240 5.87 -22.67 10.27
N ALA A 241 4.64 -22.39 10.73
CA ALA A 241 3.82 -21.32 10.16
C ALA A 241 4.46 -19.95 10.38
N SER A 242 5.00 -19.68 11.59
CA SER A 242 5.58 -18.37 11.91
C SER A 242 6.86 -18.06 11.11
N SER A 243 7.74 -19.05 10.91
CA SER A 243 8.98 -18.88 10.13
C SER A 243 8.70 -18.69 8.64
N SER A 244 7.83 -19.54 8.06
CA SER A 244 7.45 -19.48 6.64
C SER A 244 6.70 -18.17 6.30
N MET A 245 5.92 -17.67 7.24
CA MET A 245 5.14 -16.45 7.09
C MET A 245 6.01 -15.18 7.20
N LEU A 246 7.10 -15.21 7.97
CA LEU A 246 8.08 -14.12 7.99
C LEU A 246 8.89 -14.05 6.69
N ASP A 247 9.29 -15.19 6.13
CA ASP A 247 9.98 -15.23 4.83
C ASP A 247 9.07 -14.75 3.69
N ALA A 248 7.79 -15.16 3.70
CA ALA A 248 6.79 -14.65 2.78
C ALA A 248 6.59 -13.12 2.95
N ALA A 249 6.49 -12.63 4.18
CA ALA A 249 6.35 -11.21 4.47
C ALA A 249 7.58 -10.38 4.06
N ASN A 250 8.79 -10.89 4.25
CA ASN A 250 10.02 -10.24 3.83
C ASN A 250 10.12 -10.18 2.30
N THR A 251 9.77 -11.26 1.61
CA THR A 251 9.73 -11.30 0.13
C THR A 251 8.68 -10.32 -0.42
N LEU A 252 7.51 -10.24 0.21
CA LEU A 252 6.47 -9.27 -0.13
C LEU A 252 6.90 -7.83 0.12
N ASN A 253 7.59 -7.56 1.22
CA ASN A 253 8.11 -6.23 1.53
C ASN A 253 9.18 -5.80 0.51
N LEU A 254 10.07 -6.71 0.08
CA LEU A 254 11.03 -6.44 -0.99
C LEU A 254 10.35 -6.12 -2.32
N MET A 255 9.37 -6.93 -2.73
CA MET A 255 8.56 -6.69 -3.93
C MET A 255 7.87 -5.32 -3.87
N MET A 256 7.27 -4.98 -2.72
CA MET A 256 6.58 -3.71 -2.50
C MET A 256 7.52 -2.51 -2.43
N THR A 257 8.79 -2.68 -2.02
CA THR A 257 9.81 -1.62 -1.95
C THR A 257 10.22 -1.12 -3.34
N VAL A 258 10.08 -1.95 -4.38
CA VAL A 258 10.35 -1.54 -5.76
C VAL A 258 9.38 -0.44 -6.20
N ILE A 259 8.14 -0.44 -5.72
CA ILE A 259 7.09 0.53 -6.11
C ILE A 259 7.46 1.97 -5.72
N PRO A 260 7.75 2.32 -4.45
CA PRO A 260 8.15 3.67 -4.09
C PRO A 260 9.50 4.06 -4.72
N LEU A 261 10.45 3.14 -4.91
CA LEU A 261 11.71 3.43 -5.59
C LEU A 261 11.51 3.78 -7.08
N ALA A 262 10.69 3.01 -7.78
CA ALA A 262 10.30 3.30 -9.17
C ALA A 262 9.55 4.63 -9.27
N ALA A 263 8.65 4.91 -8.32
CA ALA A 263 7.93 6.19 -8.26
C ALA A 263 8.88 7.38 -8.02
N ILE A 264 9.90 7.23 -7.17
CA ILE A 264 10.96 8.24 -6.99
C ILE A 264 11.70 8.46 -8.30
N ALA A 265 12.14 7.39 -8.97
CA ALA A 265 12.86 7.50 -10.24
C ALA A 265 12.02 8.21 -11.32
N VAL A 266 10.76 7.83 -11.47
CA VAL A 266 9.83 8.45 -12.42
C VAL A 266 9.56 9.92 -12.07
N ALA A 267 9.34 10.25 -10.80
CA ALA A 267 9.16 11.62 -10.36
C ALA A 267 10.41 12.47 -10.71
N LEU A 268 11.61 11.99 -10.37
CA LEU A 268 12.86 12.69 -10.69
C LEU A 268 13.07 12.87 -12.19
N LEU A 269 12.74 11.88 -13.02
CA LEU A 269 12.85 11.96 -14.47
C LEU A 269 11.88 12.99 -15.07
N LEU A 270 10.61 13.00 -14.62
CA LEU A 270 9.61 13.95 -15.09
C LEU A 270 9.95 15.40 -14.68
N PHE A 271 10.47 15.59 -13.46
CA PHE A 271 10.92 16.91 -13.01
C PHE A 271 12.24 17.39 -13.65
N ARG A 272 13.10 16.48 -14.10
CA ARG A 272 14.30 16.84 -14.89
C ARG A 272 13.92 17.35 -16.28
N ARG A 273 13.06 16.60 -16.99
CA ARG A 273 12.56 16.98 -18.32
C ARG A 273 11.99 18.39 -18.40
N GLU A 274 11.32 18.83 -17.35
CA GLU A 274 10.73 20.16 -17.31
C GLU A 274 11.75 21.28 -17.06
N ARG A 275 12.79 21.01 -16.25
CA ARG A 275 13.91 21.95 -16.10
C ARG A 275 14.65 22.14 -17.41
N ASP A 276 14.87 21.05 -18.15
CA ASP A 276 15.53 21.08 -19.45
C ASP A 276 14.68 21.80 -20.51
N ALA A 277 13.35 21.62 -20.48
CA ALA A 277 12.44 22.34 -21.36
C ALA A 277 12.38 23.86 -21.07
N SER A 278 12.55 24.25 -19.81
CA SER A 278 12.56 25.67 -19.40
C SER A 278 13.90 26.36 -19.69
N SER A 279 15.02 25.63 -19.66
CA SER A 279 16.34 26.17 -20.00
C SER A 279 16.59 26.26 -21.50
N ALA A 280 15.94 25.42 -22.31
CA ALA A 280 16.01 25.48 -23.78
C ALA A 280 15.21 26.64 -24.41
N CYS A 281 14.37 27.33 -23.62
CA CYS A 281 13.55 28.46 -24.06
C CYS A 281 14.15 29.83 -23.67
N CYS A 282 15.28 29.84 -22.95
CA CYS A 282 16.10 31.01 -22.68
C CYS A 282 17.34 31.00 -23.60
#